data_AF-A0AAC9IUU7-F1
#
_entry.id   AF-A0AAC9IUU7-F1
#
_cell.length_a   1.000
_cell.length_b   1.000
_cell.length_c   1.000
_cell.angle_alpha   90.00
_cell.angle_beta   90.00
_cell.angle_gamma   90.00
#
_symmetry.space_group_name_H-M   'P 1'
#
loop_
_entity.id
_entity.type
_entity.pdbx_description
1 polymer ?
#
loop_
_entity_poly.entity_id
_entity_poly.type
_entity_poly.pdbx_seq_one_letter_code
_entity_poly.pdbx_strand_id
1 'polypeptide(L)'
;MSYNLTNAAQGGNFCFTNAALSGLTGGVSTYSTGTTAIQVSIKGVLPAAKTQITGASAPTTDVAKNAFNGSSTPFTPLTASTAAVYVFTLDASGAVGVAQGPVKAWTDTSANSTALDFPALPDTVTSFAYVVIKLGTTGTAWTFGTNLWNATGVVVDSVVNLSLLPGGEAITA
;
A
#
# COMPACT_ATOMS: atom_id res chain seq x y z
N MET A 1 12.72 18.19 -0.44
CA MET A 1 14.15 18.19 -0.12
C MET A 1 14.94 18.50 -1.37
N SER A 2 15.77 19.54 -1.36
CA SER A 2 16.78 19.77 -2.38
C SER A 2 17.96 18.84 -2.12
N TYR A 3 18.38 18.05 -3.10
CA TYR A 3 19.70 17.44 -3.07
C TYR A 3 20.53 18.08 -4.17
N ASN A 4 21.29 19.10 -3.81
CA ASN A 4 22.42 19.51 -4.61
C ASN A 4 23.52 20.06 -3.70
N LEU A 5 24.69 19.44 -3.72
CA LEU A 5 25.94 20.14 -3.39
C LEU A 5 26.89 20.20 -4.58
N THR A 6 26.62 19.52 -5.70
CA THR A 6 27.45 19.58 -6.92
C THR A 6 26.81 19.09 -8.23
N ASN A 7 25.62 18.48 -8.25
CA ASN A 7 24.82 18.21 -9.46
C ASN A 7 23.32 18.20 -9.14
N ALA A 8 22.49 18.74 -10.05
CA ALA A 8 21.08 19.13 -9.88
C ALA A 8 20.18 18.18 -9.04
N ALA A 9 19.36 18.76 -8.16
CA ALA A 9 18.26 18.05 -7.51
C ALA A 9 17.29 17.53 -8.58
N GLN A 10 17.27 16.21 -8.79
CA GLN A 10 16.45 15.59 -9.85
C GLN A 10 15.38 14.68 -9.26
N GLY A 11 14.14 14.92 -9.71
CA GLY A 11 12.93 14.08 -9.63
C GLY A 11 12.77 13.06 -8.49
N GLY A 12 12.00 13.42 -7.47
CA GLY A 12 11.57 12.50 -6.40
C GLY A 12 10.07 12.19 -6.43
N ASN A 13 9.70 11.05 -5.84
CA ASN A 13 8.32 10.64 -5.61
C ASN A 13 8.00 10.77 -4.12
N PHE A 14 7.04 11.61 -3.75
CA PHE A 14 6.66 11.83 -2.36
C PHE A 14 5.25 12.40 -2.22
N CYS A 15 4.55 12.00 -1.16
CA CYS A 15 3.26 12.55 -0.78
C CYS A 15 3.44 13.72 0.18
N PHE A 16 2.73 14.83 -0.07
CA PHE A 16 2.82 16.06 0.72
C PHE A 16 1.77 16.13 1.83
N THR A 17 0.79 15.26 1.80
CA THR A 17 -0.43 15.34 2.59
C THR A 17 -0.68 14.04 3.32
N ASN A 18 -1.23 14.12 4.53
CA ASN A 18 -1.71 12.94 5.22
C ASN A 18 -3.02 12.47 4.56
N ALA A 19 -2.97 11.33 3.87
CA ALA A 19 -4.15 10.76 3.22
C ALA A 19 -5.22 10.26 4.21
N ALA A 20 -4.85 10.00 5.47
CA ALA A 20 -5.70 9.39 6.49
C ALA A 20 -6.45 8.16 5.96
N LEU A 21 -5.70 7.18 5.45
CA LEU A 21 -6.24 5.92 4.92
C LEU A 21 -7.12 5.24 5.99
N SER A 22 -8.31 4.82 5.57
CA SER A 22 -9.33 4.23 6.44
C SER A 22 -10.28 3.34 5.62
N GLY A 23 -11.35 2.84 6.25
CA GLY A 23 -12.37 2.01 5.59
C GLY A 23 -11.94 0.56 5.33
N LEU A 24 -10.77 0.16 5.81
CA LEU A 24 -10.24 -1.21 5.73
C LEU A 24 -10.85 -2.12 6.80
N THR A 25 -12.17 -2.11 6.94
CA THR A 25 -12.90 -2.81 8.00
C THR A 25 -14.22 -3.40 7.51
N GLY A 26 -14.68 -4.47 8.15
CA GLY A 26 -16.03 -5.01 7.95
C GLY A 26 -16.19 -5.92 6.72
N GLY A 27 -17.46 -6.19 6.36
CA GLY A 27 -17.88 -7.18 5.36
C GLY A 27 -17.84 -6.71 3.92
N VAL A 28 -16.91 -5.81 3.58
CA VAL A 28 -16.72 -5.25 2.23
C VAL A 28 -15.23 -5.14 1.93
N SER A 29 -14.84 -5.04 0.65
CA SER A 29 -13.46 -4.79 0.22
C SER A 29 -13.31 -3.36 -0.32
N THR A 30 -13.54 -2.37 0.55
CA THR A 30 -13.46 -0.94 0.20
C THR A 30 -12.38 -0.21 0.98
N TYR A 31 -12.05 1.01 0.57
CA TYR A 31 -11.17 1.91 1.33
C TYR A 31 -11.66 3.34 1.21
N SER A 32 -11.20 4.18 2.12
CA SER A 32 -11.50 5.60 2.19
C SER A 32 -10.27 6.40 2.58
N THR A 33 -10.31 7.70 2.38
CA THR A 33 -9.30 8.66 2.81
C THR A 33 -9.97 9.73 3.68
N GLY A 34 -9.15 10.53 4.37
CA GLY A 34 -9.64 11.72 5.06
C GLY A 34 -10.19 12.78 4.10
N THR A 35 -10.57 13.91 4.69
CA THR A 35 -11.17 15.05 3.97
C THR A 35 -10.15 15.89 3.20
N THR A 36 -8.85 15.75 3.52
CA THR A 36 -7.77 16.46 2.83
C THR A 36 -7.48 15.80 1.48
N ALA A 37 -7.42 16.60 0.42
CA ALA A 37 -6.98 16.11 -0.89
C ALA A 37 -5.54 15.59 -0.82
N ILE A 38 -5.27 14.49 -1.52
CA ILE A 38 -3.95 13.86 -1.55
C ILE A 38 -3.13 14.52 -2.65
N GLN A 39 -2.06 15.22 -2.27
CA GLN A 39 -1.10 15.80 -3.20
C GLN A 39 0.18 14.96 -3.20
N VAL A 40 0.62 14.58 -4.39
CA VAL A 40 1.88 13.86 -4.61
C VAL A 40 2.79 14.61 -5.58
N SER A 41 4.08 14.29 -5.52
CA SER A 41 5.04 14.57 -6.59
C SER A 41 5.41 13.25 -7.24
N ILE A 42 5.43 13.20 -8.57
CA ILE A 42 5.92 12.06 -9.36
C ILE A 42 7.05 12.57 -10.25
N LYS A 43 8.27 12.08 -10.01
CA LYS A 43 9.50 12.53 -10.68
C LYS A 43 9.68 14.05 -10.59
N GLY A 44 9.27 14.67 -9.48
CA GLY A 44 9.33 16.12 -9.30
C GLY A 44 8.19 16.91 -9.96
N VAL A 45 7.32 16.27 -10.75
CA VAL A 45 6.10 16.89 -11.30
C VAL A 45 4.99 16.80 -10.27
N LEU A 46 4.14 17.83 -10.19
CA LEU A 46 2.96 17.87 -9.32
C LEU A 46 1.71 17.64 -10.17
N PRO A 47 1.14 16.41 -10.18
CA PRO A 47 -0.16 16.17 -10.80
C PRO A 47 -1.28 16.89 -10.04
N ALA A 48 -2.48 16.92 -10.62
CA ALA A 48 -3.66 17.40 -9.92
C ALA A 48 -3.89 16.61 -8.62
N ALA A 49 -4.23 17.32 -7.54
CA ALA A 49 -4.52 16.69 -6.26
C ALA A 49 -5.69 15.71 -6.39
N LYS A 50 -5.55 14.52 -5.81
CA LYS A 50 -6.65 13.57 -5.71
C LYS A 50 -7.60 14.02 -4.61
N THR A 51 -8.85 14.30 -4.96
CA THR A 51 -9.89 14.59 -3.98
C THR A 51 -10.15 13.39 -3.07
N GLN A 52 -10.83 13.65 -1.95
CA GLN A 52 -11.23 12.62 -0.98
C GLN A 52 -11.89 11.40 -1.66
N ILE A 53 -11.55 10.22 -1.15
CA ILE A 53 -12.11 8.93 -1.54
C ILE A 53 -13.01 8.41 -0.42
N THR A 54 -14.23 8.05 -0.76
CA THR A 54 -15.22 7.55 0.20
C THR A 54 -15.77 6.22 -0.28
N GLY A 55 -15.44 5.14 0.43
CA GLY A 55 -15.98 3.80 0.18
C GLY A 55 -15.69 3.23 -1.21
N ALA A 56 -14.57 3.58 -1.83
CA ALA A 56 -14.21 3.05 -3.14
C ALA A 56 -13.82 1.58 -3.05
N SER A 57 -14.12 0.79 -4.09
CA SER A 57 -13.64 -0.59 -4.19
C SER A 57 -12.11 -0.63 -4.16
N ALA A 58 -11.55 -1.50 -3.32
CA ALA A 58 -10.11 -1.69 -3.27
C ALA A 58 -9.59 -2.27 -4.59
N PRO A 59 -8.41 -1.83 -5.05
CA PRO A 59 -7.79 -2.39 -6.27
C PRO A 59 -7.67 -3.92 -6.18
N THR A 60 -7.80 -4.61 -7.32
CA THR A 60 -7.69 -6.07 -7.43
C THR A 60 -6.42 -6.52 -8.17
N THR A 61 -5.63 -5.56 -8.66
CA THR A 61 -4.40 -5.79 -9.42
C THR A 61 -3.20 -5.14 -8.74
N ASP A 62 -2.05 -5.81 -8.84
CA ASP A 62 -0.83 -5.44 -8.14
C ASP A 62 0.05 -4.53 -9.00
N VAL A 63 0.22 -3.27 -8.59
CA VAL A 63 0.96 -2.27 -9.37
C VAL A 63 2.49 -2.44 -9.30
N ALA A 64 3.01 -3.29 -8.40
CA ALA A 64 4.41 -3.69 -8.47
C ALA A 64 4.66 -4.66 -9.64
N LYS A 65 3.66 -5.46 -9.98
CA LYS A 65 3.69 -6.40 -11.12
C LYS A 65 3.17 -5.76 -12.40
N ASN A 66 2.42 -4.67 -12.27
CA ASN A 66 1.79 -3.95 -13.36
C ASN A 66 2.26 -2.50 -13.33
N ALA A 67 3.04 -2.05 -14.31
CA ALA A 67 2.97 -0.62 -14.65
C ALA A 67 1.47 -0.33 -14.89
N PHE A 68 0.92 0.78 -14.36
CA PHE A 68 -0.51 1.15 -14.40
C PHE A 68 -1.20 1.13 -15.80
N ASN A 69 -0.52 0.64 -16.85
CA ASN A 69 -0.91 0.59 -18.25
C ASN A 69 -1.02 -0.86 -18.79
N GLY A 70 -2.03 -1.62 -18.34
CA GLY A 70 -2.56 -2.73 -19.15
C GLY A 70 -2.12 -4.16 -18.81
N SER A 71 -1.40 -4.40 -17.72
CA SER A 71 -1.23 -5.75 -17.17
C SER A 71 -2.19 -5.96 -16.00
N SER A 72 -2.92 -7.08 -16.00
CA SER A 72 -3.98 -7.41 -15.04
C SER A 72 -3.53 -8.45 -14.01
N THR A 73 -2.26 -8.43 -13.62
CA THR A 73 -1.74 -9.42 -12.68
C THR A 73 -2.37 -9.20 -11.30
N PRO A 74 -3.09 -10.20 -10.74
CA PRO A 74 -3.70 -10.09 -9.43
C PRO A 74 -2.65 -10.12 -8.31
N PHE A 75 -3.10 -9.75 -7.11
CA PHE A 75 -2.32 -9.98 -5.90
C PHE A 75 -2.06 -11.47 -5.68
N THR A 76 -0.89 -11.79 -5.13
CA THR A 76 -0.59 -13.13 -4.64
C THR A 76 -1.43 -13.38 -3.38
N PRO A 77 -2.26 -14.44 -3.33
CA PRO A 77 -3.05 -14.73 -2.15
C PRO A 77 -2.17 -15.01 -0.93
N LEU A 78 -2.57 -14.48 0.22
CA LEU A 78 -2.07 -14.94 1.51
C LEU A 78 -2.67 -16.31 1.82
N THR A 79 -1.85 -17.21 2.33
CA THR A 79 -2.28 -18.50 2.88
C THR A 79 -2.16 -18.47 4.40
N ALA A 80 -2.76 -19.46 5.07
CA ALA A 80 -2.72 -19.55 6.53
C ALA A 80 -1.28 -19.40 7.06
N SER A 81 -1.11 -18.59 8.11
CA SER A 81 0.18 -18.25 8.70
C SER A 81 1.13 -17.49 7.76
N THR A 82 0.61 -16.51 7.01
CA THR A 82 1.42 -15.62 6.17
C THR A 82 1.00 -14.16 6.31
N ALA A 83 1.89 -13.24 5.95
CA ALA A 83 1.63 -11.81 5.96
C ALA A 83 2.32 -11.10 4.79
N ALA A 84 1.81 -9.91 4.43
CA ALA A 84 2.42 -9.02 3.45
C ALA A 84 2.05 -7.55 3.73
N VAL A 85 2.91 -6.64 3.25
CA VAL A 85 2.64 -5.21 3.21
C VAL A 85 1.93 -4.86 1.89
N TYR A 86 0.91 -4.04 1.97
CA TYR A 86 0.20 -3.48 0.82
C TYR A 86 0.35 -1.96 0.83
N VAL A 87 1.03 -1.43 -0.19
CA VAL A 87 1.33 0.00 -0.33
C VAL A 87 0.33 0.64 -1.28
N PHE A 88 -0.41 1.62 -0.79
CA PHE A 88 -1.30 2.43 -1.60
C PHE A 88 -0.52 3.52 -2.33
N THR A 89 -0.79 3.68 -3.62
CA THR A 89 -0.09 4.60 -4.52
C THR A 89 -1.05 5.43 -5.37
N LEU A 90 -0.60 6.58 -5.84
CA LEU A 90 -1.24 7.39 -6.87
C LEU A 90 -0.37 7.50 -8.12
N ASP A 91 -1.00 7.47 -9.29
CA ASP A 91 -0.35 7.82 -10.57
C ASP A 91 -0.61 9.30 -10.95
N ALA A 92 -0.06 9.73 -12.08
CA ALA A 92 -0.21 11.11 -12.56
C ALA A 92 -1.63 11.48 -13.01
N SER A 93 -2.53 10.50 -13.19
CA SER A 93 -3.95 10.72 -13.49
C SER A 93 -4.81 10.83 -12.22
N GLY A 94 -4.24 10.57 -11.05
CA GLY A 94 -4.96 10.47 -9.78
C GLY A 94 -5.68 9.12 -9.61
N ALA A 95 -5.29 8.09 -10.37
CA ALA A 95 -5.76 6.73 -10.15
C ALA A 95 -5.04 6.13 -8.93
N VAL A 96 -5.81 5.47 -8.06
CA VAL A 96 -5.25 4.73 -6.93
C VAL A 96 -4.92 3.32 -7.36
N GLY A 97 -3.76 2.86 -6.96
CA GLY A 97 -3.34 1.48 -7.07
C GLY A 97 -2.72 0.99 -5.78
N VAL A 98 -2.46 -0.31 -5.71
CA VAL A 98 -1.86 -0.95 -4.55
C VAL A 98 -0.76 -1.90 -5.02
N ALA A 99 0.39 -1.85 -4.36
CA ALA A 99 1.53 -2.74 -4.58
C ALA A 99 1.66 -3.70 -3.40
N GLN A 100 1.88 -4.98 -3.68
CA GLN A 100 2.09 -5.99 -2.63
C GLN A 100 3.58 -6.33 -2.49
N GLY A 101 4.09 -6.22 -1.26
CA GLY A 101 5.39 -6.74 -0.89
C GLY A 101 5.43 -8.27 -0.86
N PRO A 102 6.61 -8.90 -0.80
CA PRO A 102 6.74 -10.36 -0.73
C PRO A 102 5.89 -10.97 0.39
N VAL A 103 5.20 -12.07 0.09
CA VAL A 103 4.49 -12.86 1.11
C VAL A 103 5.49 -13.59 1.98
N LYS A 104 5.41 -13.39 3.30
CA LYS A 104 6.30 -14.04 4.26
C LYS A 104 5.54 -14.88 5.26
N ALA A 105 6.21 -15.89 5.79
CA ALA A 105 5.66 -16.71 6.87
C ALA A 105 5.43 -15.88 8.13
N TRP A 106 4.29 -16.10 8.76
CA TRP A 106 3.83 -15.40 9.94
C TRP A 106 3.05 -16.37 10.82
N THR A 107 3.67 -16.93 11.86
CA THR A 107 2.95 -17.74 12.85
C THR A 107 2.38 -16.85 13.96
N ASP A 108 1.13 -17.09 14.33
CA ASP A 108 0.43 -16.34 15.39
C ASP A 108 0.81 -16.88 16.78
N THR A 109 2.03 -16.56 17.24
CA THR A 109 2.46 -16.86 18.61
C THR A 109 3.37 -15.75 19.15
N SER A 110 2.75 -14.72 19.74
CA SER A 110 3.26 -13.81 20.78
C SER A 110 4.61 -13.08 20.63
N ALA A 111 5.40 -13.28 19.56
CA ALA A 111 6.71 -12.62 19.40
C ALA A 111 7.25 -12.55 17.96
N ASN A 112 6.45 -12.82 16.92
CA ASN A 112 7.02 -13.06 15.59
C ASN A 112 7.58 -11.79 14.92
N SER A 113 8.90 -11.80 14.79
CA SER A 113 9.79 -10.74 14.35
C SER A 113 10.08 -10.76 12.84
N THR A 114 9.22 -11.40 12.03
CA THR A 114 9.48 -11.49 10.58
C THR A 114 9.29 -10.11 9.96
N ALA A 115 10.42 -9.44 9.73
CA ALA A 115 10.51 -8.23 8.93
C ALA A 115 9.72 -8.39 7.63
N LEU A 116 8.72 -7.55 7.40
CA LEU A 116 8.05 -7.47 6.10
C LEU A 116 8.79 -6.49 5.21
N ASP A 117 8.93 -6.82 3.93
CA ASP A 117 9.58 -5.96 2.97
C ASP A 117 8.54 -5.15 2.18
N PHE A 118 8.89 -3.91 1.88
CA PHE A 118 8.12 -3.11 0.95
C PHE A 118 8.30 -3.63 -0.49
N PRO A 119 7.26 -3.53 -1.34
CA PRO A 119 7.38 -3.80 -2.76
C PRO A 119 8.31 -2.78 -3.45
N ALA A 120 8.95 -3.22 -4.53
CA ALA A 120 9.50 -2.29 -5.50
C ALA A 120 8.36 -1.56 -6.21
N LEU A 121 8.41 -0.22 -6.21
CA LEU A 121 7.41 0.62 -6.87
C LEU A 121 7.95 1.13 -8.21
N PRO A 122 7.12 1.13 -9.28
CA PRO A 122 7.45 1.86 -10.50
C PRO A 122 7.68 3.35 -10.21
N ASP A 123 8.54 3.99 -10.99
CA ASP A 123 8.84 5.42 -10.85
C ASP A 123 7.68 6.34 -11.32
N THR A 124 6.63 5.76 -11.92
CA THR A 124 5.42 6.42 -12.40
C THR A 124 4.36 6.62 -11.32
N VAL A 125 4.59 6.11 -10.11
CA VAL A 125 3.61 6.13 -9.01
C VAL A 125 4.23 6.62 -7.72
N THR A 126 3.43 7.21 -6.84
CA THR A 126 3.88 7.68 -5.53
C THR A 126 3.05 7.07 -4.42
N SER A 127 3.72 6.50 -3.42
CA SER A 127 3.07 5.96 -2.23
C SER A 127 2.51 7.07 -1.34
N PHE A 128 1.38 6.80 -0.69
CA PHE A 128 0.77 7.71 0.29
C PHE A 128 0.37 7.02 1.60
N ALA A 129 0.27 5.70 1.61
CA ALA A 129 0.02 4.92 2.81
C ALA A 129 0.41 3.44 2.59
N TYR A 130 0.53 2.69 3.67
CA TYR A 130 0.56 1.24 3.62
C TYR A 130 -0.31 0.63 4.73
N VAL A 131 -0.63 -0.65 4.53
CA VAL A 131 -1.27 -1.50 5.53
C VAL A 131 -0.56 -2.84 5.55
N VAL A 132 -0.47 -3.45 6.73
CA VAL A 132 0.00 -4.83 6.89
C VAL A 132 -1.22 -5.73 7.02
N ILE A 133 -1.28 -6.78 6.20
CA ILE A 133 -2.31 -7.82 6.36
C ILE A 133 -1.62 -9.09 6.83
N LYS A 134 -2.13 -9.66 7.91
CA LYS A 134 -1.71 -10.95 8.47
C LYS A 134 -2.85 -11.93 8.34
N LEU A 135 -2.55 -13.15 7.95
CA LEU A 135 -3.51 -14.24 7.87
C LEU A 135 -3.13 -15.30 8.92
N GLY A 136 -3.97 -15.44 9.94
CA GLY A 136 -3.82 -16.40 11.03
C GLY A 136 -3.93 -17.84 10.57
N THR A 137 -3.70 -18.78 11.51
CA THR A 137 -3.68 -20.23 11.25
C THR A 137 -5.03 -20.78 10.79
N THR A 138 -6.14 -20.14 11.17
CA THR A 138 -7.50 -20.54 10.79
C THR A 138 -7.99 -19.86 9.50
N GLY A 139 -7.16 -19.02 8.88
CA GLY A 139 -7.51 -18.27 7.69
C GLY A 139 -7.57 -19.16 6.43
N THR A 140 -8.53 -18.88 5.56
CA THR A 140 -8.52 -19.41 4.18
C THR A 140 -7.78 -18.44 3.26
N ALA A 141 -7.44 -18.90 2.05
CA ALA A 141 -6.72 -18.07 1.09
C ALA A 141 -7.39 -16.69 0.93
N TRP A 142 -6.62 -15.63 1.14
CA TRP A 142 -7.10 -14.25 1.14
C TRP A 142 -6.35 -13.40 0.12
N THR A 143 -7.09 -12.73 -0.75
CA THR A 143 -6.57 -11.89 -1.83
C THR A 143 -7.10 -10.47 -1.65
N PHE A 144 -6.19 -9.51 -1.65
CA PHE A 144 -6.50 -8.09 -1.51
C PHE A 144 -7.50 -7.62 -2.57
N GLY A 145 -8.47 -6.79 -2.16
CA GLY A 145 -9.52 -6.25 -3.03
C GLY A 145 -10.63 -7.23 -3.40
N THR A 146 -10.39 -8.54 -3.30
CA THR A 146 -11.38 -9.58 -3.58
C THR A 146 -12.08 -10.08 -2.32
N ASN A 147 -11.33 -10.33 -1.25
CA ASN A 147 -11.88 -10.84 0.00
C ASN A 147 -12.22 -9.70 0.98
N LEU A 148 -13.14 -10.00 1.90
CA LEU A 148 -13.63 -9.03 2.89
C LEU A 148 -12.54 -8.74 3.94
N TRP A 149 -12.54 -7.51 4.49
CA TRP A 149 -11.59 -7.13 5.55
C TRP A 149 -11.80 -7.91 6.85
N ASN A 150 -13.03 -8.33 7.13
CA ASN A 150 -13.38 -9.12 8.32
C ASN A 150 -13.47 -10.63 8.06
N ALA A 151 -12.91 -11.12 6.95
CA ALA A 151 -12.86 -12.56 6.70
C ALA A 151 -12.11 -13.28 7.83
N THR A 152 -12.53 -14.51 8.16
CA THR A 152 -11.97 -15.27 9.28
C THR A 152 -10.45 -15.41 9.19
N GLY A 153 -9.77 -15.08 10.28
CA GLY A 153 -8.31 -15.17 10.38
C GLY A 153 -7.56 -14.00 9.75
N VAL A 154 -8.23 -13.04 9.12
CA VAL A 154 -7.61 -11.83 8.58
C VAL A 154 -7.45 -10.80 9.69
N VAL A 155 -6.23 -10.28 9.83
CA VAL A 155 -5.92 -9.13 10.68
C VAL A 155 -5.44 -8.00 9.78
N VAL A 156 -6.20 -6.92 9.77
CA VAL A 156 -5.76 -5.63 9.23
C VAL A 156 -4.97 -4.94 10.33
N ASP A 157 -3.66 -4.99 10.20
CA ASP A 157 -2.73 -4.40 11.16
C ASP A 157 -2.38 -2.96 10.76
N SER A 158 -1.39 -2.35 11.43
CA SER A 158 -0.87 -0.99 11.25
C SER A 158 -1.17 -0.34 9.88
N VAL A 159 -2.16 0.56 9.87
CA VAL A 159 -2.43 1.48 8.76
C VAL A 159 -1.58 2.72 8.99
N VAL A 160 -0.65 2.99 8.07
CA VAL A 160 0.32 4.07 8.23
C VAL A 160 0.31 4.96 7.00
N ASN A 161 0.14 6.26 7.24
CA ASN A 161 0.21 7.28 6.20
C ASN A 161 1.68 7.66 5.99
N LEU A 162 2.06 7.85 4.74
CA LEU A 162 3.46 8.04 4.34
C LEU A 162 3.63 9.27 3.47
N SER A 163 4.77 9.94 3.66
CA SER A 163 5.32 10.88 2.68
C SER A 163 6.28 10.17 1.71
N LEU A 164 7.01 9.18 2.19
CA LEU A 164 7.91 8.30 1.43
C LEU A 164 7.89 6.92 2.10
N LEU A 165 8.23 5.86 1.34
CA LEU A 165 8.47 4.55 1.96
C LEU A 165 9.63 4.65 2.99
N PRO A 166 9.46 4.10 4.20
CA PRO A 166 10.54 3.97 5.15
C PRO A 166 11.75 3.24 4.53
N GLY A 167 12.95 3.74 4.78
CA GLY A 167 14.19 3.03 4.47
C GLY A 167 14.29 1.71 5.24
N GLY A 168 15.19 0.82 4.82
CA GLY A 168 15.25 -0.63 5.12
C GLY A 168 15.37 -1.11 6.59
N GLU A 169 14.94 -0.33 7.57
CA GLU A 169 14.59 -0.87 8.88
C GLU A 169 13.26 -1.62 8.74
N ALA A 170 13.32 -2.93 8.94
CA ALA A 170 12.16 -3.79 9.06
C ALA A 170 11.11 -3.16 9.98
N ILE A 171 9.88 -2.99 9.47
CA ILE A 171 8.77 -2.62 10.35
C ILE A 171 8.55 -3.81 11.27
N THR A 172 8.91 -3.63 12.53
CA THR A 172 8.54 -4.54 13.60
C THR A 172 7.07 -4.28 13.88
N ALA A 173 6.24 -5.26 13.53
CA ALA A 173 4.83 -5.27 13.85
C ALA A 173 4.62 -5.52 15.35
#